data_AF-A0A1H9V4F4-F1
#
_entry.id   AF-A0A1H9V4F4-F1
#
_cell.length_a   1.000
_cell.length_b   1.000
_cell.length_c   1.000
_cell.angle_alpha   90.00
_cell.angle_beta   90.00
_cell.angle_gamma   90.00
#
_symmetry.space_group_name_H-M   'P 1'
#
loop_
_entity.id
_entity.type
_entity.pdbx_description
1 polymer ?
#
loop_
_entity_poly.entity_id
_entity_poly.type
_entity_poly.pdbx_seq_one_letter_code
_entity_poly.pdbx_strand_id
1 'polypeptide(L)'
;MIVAEGFTYEIIENYRDAYKEDAFMDRYSEILSKYDYIMGDWGYGQLRLKGFFEDRNHKSTFDTKISTMKDYLYEYCNFGCAYFLIKKTGVAPKVKKTVIDETIQENLEQDHL
;
A
#
# COMPACT_ATOMS: atom_id res chain seq x y z
N MET A 1 -5.57 7.97 6.42
CA MET A 1 -5.72 7.93 4.95
C MET A 1 -4.34 7.74 4.37
N ILE A 2 -4.13 6.70 3.58
CA ILE A 2 -2.81 6.33 3.03
C ILE A 2 -2.77 6.78 1.58
N VAL A 3 -1.64 7.31 1.11
CA VAL A 3 -1.47 7.76 -0.28
C VAL A 3 -0.27 7.08 -0.91
N ALA A 4 -0.48 6.35 -2.01
CA ALA A 4 0.59 5.69 -2.77
C ALA A 4 0.28 5.75 -4.28
N GLU A 5 1.31 6.08 -5.09
CA GLU A 5 1.21 6.20 -6.56
C GLU A 5 -0.02 6.99 -7.05
N GLY A 6 -0.32 8.12 -6.40
CA GLY A 6 -1.44 8.98 -6.79
C GLY A 6 -2.83 8.41 -6.46
N PHE A 7 -2.92 7.38 -5.63
CA PHE A 7 -4.18 6.81 -5.15
C PHE A 7 -4.29 6.89 -3.63
N THR A 8 -5.54 6.92 -3.17
CA THR A 8 -5.88 6.92 -1.75
C THR A 8 -6.37 5.55 -1.32
N TYR A 9 -5.92 5.16 -0.13
CA TYR A 9 -6.28 3.91 0.51
C TYR A 9 -6.76 4.13 1.96
N GLU A 10 -7.68 3.26 2.38
CA GLU A 10 -8.19 3.18 3.75
C GLU A 10 -7.91 1.81 4.34
N ILE A 11 -7.55 1.79 5.63
CA ILE A 11 -7.35 0.56 6.39
C ILE A 11 -8.72 -0.04 6.68
N ILE A 12 -8.96 -1.23 6.15
CA ILE A 12 -10.15 -2.03 6.42
C ILE A 12 -9.91 -2.95 7.62
N GLU A 13 -8.70 -3.50 7.71
CA GLU A 13 -8.31 -4.40 8.78
C GLU A 13 -6.83 -4.20 9.13
N ASN A 14 -6.53 -4.22 10.43
CA ASN A 14 -5.17 -4.11 10.94
C ASN A 14 -4.99 -5.07 12.11
N TYR A 15 -4.71 -6.32 11.80
CA TYR A 15 -4.57 -7.37 12.80
C TYR A 15 -3.17 -7.33 13.41
N ARG A 16 -3.09 -7.21 14.74
CA ARG A 16 -1.83 -7.10 15.52
C ARG A 16 -0.96 -5.90 15.12
N ASP A 17 -1.58 -4.77 14.79
CA ASP A 17 -0.89 -3.52 14.42
C ASP A 17 0.15 -3.70 13.30
N ALA A 18 -0.17 -4.59 12.35
CA ALA A 18 0.68 -5.01 11.25
C ALA A 18 0.99 -3.88 10.26
N TYR A 19 0.08 -2.92 10.09
CA TYR A 19 0.31 -1.82 9.18
C TYR A 19 1.40 -0.88 9.74
N LYS A 20 2.50 -0.75 8.99
CA LYS A 20 3.60 0.19 9.23
C LYS A 20 3.81 0.97 7.95
N GLU A 21 3.64 2.29 8.01
CA GLU A 21 3.65 3.17 6.84
C GLU A 21 4.96 3.08 6.07
N ASP A 22 6.10 3.23 6.75
CA ASP A 22 7.44 3.16 6.15
C ASP A 22 7.65 1.84 5.40
N ALA A 23 7.38 0.71 6.06
CA ALA A 23 7.54 -0.61 5.46
C ALA A 23 6.59 -0.84 4.27
N PHE A 24 5.37 -0.30 4.34
CA PHE A 24 4.42 -0.36 3.24
C PHE A 24 4.94 0.43 2.04
N MET A 25 5.39 1.66 2.24
CA MET A 25 5.90 2.51 1.15
C MET A 25 7.16 1.90 0.51
N ASP A 26 8.08 1.38 1.32
CA ASP A 26 9.30 0.73 0.84
C ASP A 26 9.04 -0.52 -0.02
N ARG A 27 7.95 -1.24 0.27
CA ARG A 27 7.56 -2.45 -0.46
C ARG A 27 6.55 -2.20 -1.57
N TYR A 28 5.93 -1.02 -1.59
CA TYR A 28 4.92 -0.70 -2.58
C TYR A 28 5.52 -0.69 -3.98
N SER A 29 4.74 -1.16 -4.95
CA SER A 29 5.11 -1.12 -6.36
C SER A 29 3.91 -0.63 -7.16
N GLU A 30 4.16 0.18 -8.19
CA GLU A 30 3.12 0.73 -9.07
C GLU A 30 2.16 -0.33 -9.62
N ILE A 31 2.64 -1.57 -9.84
CA ILE A 31 1.80 -2.68 -10.29
C ILE A 31 0.64 -2.99 -9.33
N LEU A 32 0.76 -2.65 -8.04
CA LEU A 32 -0.28 -2.84 -7.03
C LEU A 32 -1.44 -1.85 -7.20
N SER A 33 -1.19 -0.71 -7.85
CA SER A 33 -2.20 0.33 -8.08
C SER A 33 -3.39 -0.15 -8.91
N LYS A 34 -3.23 -1.23 -9.70
CA LYS A 34 -4.32 -1.79 -10.51
C LYS A 34 -5.38 -2.52 -9.69
N TYR A 35 -5.07 -2.92 -8.46
CA TYR A 35 -5.96 -3.71 -7.61
C TYR A 35 -6.86 -2.82 -6.75
N ASP A 36 -8.02 -3.36 -6.38
CA ASP A 36 -9.01 -2.67 -5.54
C ASP A 36 -8.63 -2.76 -4.05
N TYR A 37 -7.93 -3.82 -3.67
CA TYR A 37 -7.43 -4.08 -2.32
C TYR A 37 -5.96 -4.46 -2.36
N ILE A 38 -5.24 -4.10 -1.30
CA ILE A 38 -3.89 -4.56 -1.04
C ILE A 38 -3.89 -5.15 0.36
N MET A 39 -3.46 -6.40 0.44
CA MET A 39 -3.22 -7.08 1.70
C MET A 39 -1.71 -7.09 1.93
N GLY A 40 -1.30 -6.83 3.16
CA GLY A 40 0.08 -6.98 3.59
C GLY A 40 0.17 -7.97 4.74
N ASP A 41 1.05 -8.96 4.64
CA ASP A 41 1.30 -9.94 5.70
C ASP A 41 2.79 -10.06 6.03
N TRP A 42 3.09 -10.41 7.28
CA TRP A 42 4.45 -10.52 7.78
C TRP A 42 4.90 -11.98 7.85
N GLY A 43 5.64 -12.41 6.82
CA GLY A 43 6.29 -13.73 6.77
C GLY A 43 7.77 -13.62 7.15
N TYR A 44 8.20 -14.34 8.19
CA TYR A 44 9.62 -14.35 8.63
C TYR A 44 10.23 -12.95 8.84
N GLY A 45 9.42 -12.00 9.34
CA GLY A 45 9.83 -10.61 9.56
C GLY A 45 9.90 -9.75 8.30
N GLN A 46 9.49 -10.27 7.14
CA GLN A 46 9.43 -9.52 5.90
C GLN A 46 7.98 -9.24 5.51
N LEU A 47 7.69 -7.97 5.20
CA LEU A 47 6.40 -7.58 4.64
C LEU A 47 6.28 -8.06 3.20
N ARG A 48 5.18 -8.76 2.93
CA ARG A 48 4.75 -9.18 1.59
C ARG A 48 3.46 -8.44 1.25
N LEU A 49 3.38 -7.91 0.04
CA LEU A 49 2.16 -7.25 -0.44
C LEU A 49 1.53 -8.09 -1.55
N LYS A 50 0.21 -8.27 -1.48
CA LYS A 50 -0.57 -8.95 -2.51
C LYS A 50 -1.81 -8.14 -2.84
N GLY A 51 -2.05 -7.94 -4.13
CA GLY A 51 -3.22 -7.25 -4.63
C GLY A 51 -4.40 -8.19 -4.89
N PHE A 52 -5.60 -7.70 -4.58
CA PHE A 52 -6.88 -8.36 -4.82
C PHE A 52 -7.87 -7.40 -5.49
N PHE A 53 -8.72 -7.94 -6.34
CA PHE A 53 -9.84 -7.26 -6.95
C PHE A 53 -11.14 -7.52 -6.16
N GLU A 54 -12.11 -6.64 -6.33
CA GLU A 54 -13.49 -6.93 -5.97
C GLU A 54 -13.98 -8.20 -6.67
N ASP A 55 -14.80 -9.02 -6.00
CA ASP A 55 -15.23 -10.32 -6.52
C ASP A 55 -15.96 -10.23 -7.87
N ARG A 56 -16.63 -9.10 -8.11
CA ARG A 56 -17.40 -8.80 -9.33
C ARG A 56 -16.56 -8.19 -10.45
N ASN A 57 -15.29 -7.88 -10.20
CA ASN A 57 -14.41 -7.27 -11.18
C ASN A 57 -14.09 -8.29 -12.29
N HIS A 58 -14.26 -7.91 -13.55
CA HIS A 58 -13.99 -8.78 -14.69
C HIS A 58 -12.50 -9.17 -14.84
N LYS A 59 -11.60 -8.42 -14.22
CA LYS A 59 -10.15 -8.72 -14.16
C LYS A 59 -9.80 -9.71 -13.05
N SER A 60 -10.75 -10.05 -12.18
CA SER A 60 -10.51 -10.97 -11.06
C SER A 60 -10.39 -12.40 -11.58
N THR A 61 -9.22 -12.99 -11.38
CA THR A 61 -9.03 -14.44 -11.41
C THR A 61 -9.34 -15.01 -10.03
N PHE A 62 -9.51 -16.33 -9.91
CA PHE A 62 -9.81 -16.99 -8.64
C PHE A 62 -8.84 -16.57 -7.51
N ASP A 63 -7.54 -16.57 -7.77
CA ASP A 63 -6.48 -16.26 -6.78
C ASP A 63 -6.31 -14.75 -6.48
N THR A 64 -7.08 -13.91 -7.16
CA THR A 64 -7.02 -12.45 -7.01
C THR A 64 -8.36 -11.86 -6.60
N LYS A 65 -9.34 -12.68 -6.23
CA LYS A 65 -10.60 -12.23 -5.64
C LYS A 65 -10.43 -11.94 -4.16
N ILE A 66 -11.04 -10.86 -3.67
CA ILE A 66 -10.98 -10.53 -2.24
C ILE A 66 -11.58 -11.63 -1.36
N SER A 67 -12.56 -12.38 -1.86
CA SER A 67 -13.12 -13.55 -1.16
C SER A 67 -12.09 -14.65 -0.85
N THR A 68 -11.03 -14.80 -1.65
CA THR A 68 -9.98 -15.81 -1.43
C THR A 68 -8.82 -15.31 -0.57
N MET A 69 -8.87 -14.07 -0.09
CA MET A 69 -7.79 -13.49 0.73
C MET A 69 -7.56 -14.28 2.02
N LYS A 70 -8.61 -14.77 2.67
CA LYS A 70 -8.47 -15.56 3.91
C LYS A 70 -7.78 -16.89 3.64
N ASP A 71 -8.12 -17.54 2.53
CA ASP A 71 -7.48 -18.79 2.12
C ASP A 71 -5.99 -18.57 1.86
N TYR A 72 -5.62 -17.47 1.19
CA TYR A 72 -4.22 -17.07 1.04
C TYR A 72 -3.51 -16.91 2.39
N LEU A 73 -4.12 -16.26 3.37
CA LEU A 73 -3.52 -16.15 4.71
C LEU A 73 -3.35 -17.53 5.35
N TYR A 74 -4.35 -18.41 5.29
CA TYR A 74 -4.22 -19.75 5.87
C TYR A 74 -3.14 -20.60 5.21
N GLU A 75 -2.93 -20.45 3.91
CA GLU A 75 -1.93 -21.23 3.15
C GLU A 75 -0.51 -20.68 3.31
N TYR A 76 -0.35 -19.34 3.34
CA TYR A 76 0.96 -18.71 3.20
C TYR A 76 1.43 -17.93 4.43
N CYS A 77 0.55 -17.57 5.36
CA CYS A 77 0.85 -16.81 6.58
C CYS A 77 0.85 -17.79 7.76
N ASN A 78 2.01 -17.93 8.42
CA ASN A 78 2.17 -18.85 9.56
C ASN A 78 1.14 -18.56 10.67
N PHE A 79 0.88 -19.51 11.56
CA PHE A 79 -0.06 -19.29 12.67
C PHE A 79 0.25 -18.00 13.46
N GLY A 80 -0.75 -17.13 13.58
CA GLY A 80 -0.63 -15.85 14.30
C GLY A 80 0.15 -14.76 13.56
N CYS A 81 0.47 -14.95 12.28
CA CYS A 81 1.10 -13.93 11.44
C CYS A 81 0.23 -12.65 11.40
N ALA A 82 0.90 -11.51 11.55
CA ALA A 82 0.28 -10.19 11.56
C ALA A 82 -0.01 -9.79 10.12
N TYR A 83 -1.17 -9.20 9.86
CA TYR A 83 -1.54 -8.75 8.52
C TYR A 83 -2.45 -7.51 8.58
N PHE A 84 -2.51 -6.80 7.47
CA PHE A 84 -3.43 -5.70 7.26
C PHE A 84 -4.10 -5.82 5.89
N LEU A 85 -5.25 -5.20 5.76
CA LEU A 85 -5.97 -5.04 4.50
C LEU A 85 -6.29 -3.57 4.30
N ILE A 86 -5.90 -3.02 3.16
CA ILE A 86 -6.29 -1.68 2.73
C ILE A 86 -7.13 -1.74 1.46
N LYS A 87 -8.11 -0.85 1.35
CA LYS A 87 -8.98 -0.69 0.18
C LYS A 87 -8.66 0.62 -0.53
N LYS A 88 -8.55 0.56 -1.84
CA LYS A 88 -8.44 1.74 -2.69
C LYS A 88 -9.76 2.51 -2.71
N THR A 89 -9.73 3.78 -2.34
CA THR A 89 -10.94 4.63 -2.24
C THR A 89 -11.04 5.68 -3.34
N GLY A 90 -9.95 5.98 -4.05
CA GLY A 90 -9.98 6.91 -5.16
C GLY A 90 -8.60 7.39 -5.60
N VAL A 91 -8.61 8.43 -6.44
CA VAL A 91 -7.40 9.16 -6.84
C VAL A 91 -7.03 10.13 -5.71
N ALA A 92 -5.75 10.15 -5.35
CA ALA A 92 -5.25 11.07 -4.34
C ALA A 92 -5.43 12.53 -4.79
N PRO A 93 -5.79 13.44 -3.89
CA PRO A 93 -5.79 14.87 -4.19
C PRO A 93 -4.41 15.26 -4.74
N LYS A 94 -4.37 16.05 -5.83
CA LYS A 94 -3.11 16.60 -6.33
C LYS A 94 -2.54 17.52 -5.27
N VAL A 95 -1.62 17.02 -4.45
CA VAL A 95 -0.77 17.86 -3.62
C VAL A 95 0.03 18.69 -4.61
N LYS A 96 -0.25 20.00 -4.71
CA LYS A 96 0.69 20.90 -5.35
C LYS A 96 2.00 20.69 -4.59
N LYS A 97 3.04 20.18 -5.25
CA LYS A 97 4.41 20.32 -4.75
C LYS A 97 4.61 21.81 -4.59
N THR A 98 4.40 22.31 -3.38
CA THR A 98 4.77 23.66 -3.03
C THR A 98 6.29 23.65 -3.14
N VAL A 99 6.83 24.27 -4.19
CA VAL A 99 7.98 25.20 -4.32
C VAL A 99 9.19 25.07 -3.36
N ILE A 100 9.02 24.46 -2.18
CA ILE A 100 9.95 24.46 -1.04
C ILE A 100 11.25 23.68 -1.35
N ASP A 101 11.21 22.57 -2.08
CA ASP A 101 12.44 21.81 -2.42
C ASP A 101 13.36 22.54 -3.40
N GLU A 102 12.79 23.29 -4.36
CA GLU A 102 13.59 24.10 -5.31
C GLU A 102 14.17 25.35 -4.62
N THR A 103 13.40 25.99 -3.72
CA THR A 103 13.89 27.18 -3.01
C THR A 103 14.97 26.85 -1.99
N ILE A 104 14.95 25.66 -1.37
CA ILE A 104 16.02 25.25 -0.44
C ILE A 104 17.35 25.08 -1.19
N GLN A 105 17.34 24.48 -2.37
CA GLN A 105 18.55 24.29 -3.18
C GLN A 105 19.15 25.64 -3.64
N GLU A 106 18.32 26.58 -4.10
CA GLU A 106 18.77 27.92 -4.52
C GLU A 106 19.34 28.76 -3.35
N ASN A 107 18.76 28.66 -2.15
CA ASN A 107 19.23 29.39 -0.97
C ASN A 107 20.56 28.81 -0.42
N LEU A 108 20.77 27.49 -0.48
CA LEU A 108 22.02 26.85 -0.06
C LEU A 108 23.20 27.21 -0.97
N GLU A 109 22.97 27.48 -2.25
CA GLU A 109 24.02 27.92 -3.18
C GLU A 109 24.36 29.41 -3.02
N GLN A 110 23.43 30.24 -2.53
CA GLN A 110 23.67 31.68 -2.29
C GLN A 110 24.40 31.98 -0.98
N ASP A 111 24.29 31.13 0.05
CA ASP A 111 24.98 31.32 1.34
C ASP A 111 26.46 30.90 1.32
N HIS A 112 26.93 30.31 0.21
CA HIS A 112 28.32 29.86 0.01
C HIS A 112 29.15 30.77 -0.93
N LEU A 113 28.66 31.97 -1.26
CA LEU A 113 29.38 33.02 -2.01
C LEU A 113 29.61 34.27 -1.14
#